data_AF-A0A816HV48-F1
#
_entry.id   AF-A0A816HV48-F1
#
_cell.length_a   1.000
_cell.length_b   1.000
_cell.length_c   1.000
_cell.angle_alpha   90.00
_cell.angle_beta   90.00
_cell.angle_gamma   90.00
#
_symmetry.space_group_name_H-M   'P 1'
#
loop_
_entity.id
_entity.type
_entity.pdbx_description
1 polymer ?
#
loop_
_entity_poly.entity_id
_entity_poly.type
_entity_poly.pdbx_seq_one_letter_code
_entity_poly.pdbx_strand_id
1 'polypeptide(L)'
;HDVLSGTPIYVFHGVVPSNPLITTLEEKLKPYIFHFLDSIAIIKLWIQLMIPKVEDGNNFGVSIQEDSLAEVRTLETDVTQYLDLTYKYLISRGELVKKVA
;
A
#
# COMPACT_ATOMS: atom_id res chain seq x y z
N HIS A 1 33.69 -7.22 44.90
CA HIS A 1 32.41 -7.69 44.33
C HIS A 1 31.99 -6.66 43.29
N ASP A 2 32.32 -6.90 42.02
CA ASP A 2 31.94 -6.00 40.94
C ASP A 2 30.43 -6.07 40.69
N VAL A 3 29.78 -4.92 40.76
CA VAL A 3 28.37 -4.77 40.40
C VAL A 3 28.31 -4.79 38.88
N LEU A 4 27.90 -5.91 38.30
CA LEU A 4 27.60 -6.02 36.88
C LEU A 4 26.43 -5.10 36.53
N SER A 5 26.73 -3.90 36.05
CA SER A 5 25.76 -2.96 35.49
C SER A 5 25.55 -3.30 34.00
N GLY A 6 24.60 -4.19 33.71
CA GLY A 6 24.16 -4.50 32.35
C GLY A 6 22.95 -3.68 31.92
N THR A 7 22.76 -3.51 30.61
CA THR A 7 21.53 -2.95 30.05
C THR A 7 20.35 -3.86 30.37
N PRO A 8 19.22 -3.34 30.90
CA PRO A 8 18.04 -4.14 31.14
C PRO A 8 17.55 -4.78 29.84
N ILE A 9 17.49 -6.11 29.80
CA ILE A 9 16.88 -6.85 28.68
C ILE A 9 15.39 -6.95 28.97
N TYR A 10 14.58 -6.29 28.17
CA TYR A 10 13.13 -6.42 28.23
C TYR A 10 12.72 -7.65 27.42
N VAL A 11 12.34 -8.72 28.13
CA VAL A 11 11.76 -9.93 27.54
C VAL A 11 10.24 -9.87 27.73
N PHE A 12 9.48 -10.09 26.67
CA PHE A 12 8.03 -10.14 26.74
C PHE A 12 7.57 -11.55 27.11
N HIS A 13 6.94 -11.72 28.28
CA HIS A 13 6.32 -12.99 28.64
C HIS A 13 4.83 -12.98 28.25
N GLY A 14 4.41 -13.92 27.40
CA GLY A 14 3.01 -14.09 27.00
C GLY A 14 2.63 -13.38 25.69
N VAL A 15 1.34 -13.06 25.54
CA VAL A 15 0.81 -12.48 24.29
C VAL A 15 1.20 -11.01 24.17
N VAL A 16 1.82 -10.63 23.05
CA VAL A 16 2.18 -9.23 22.76
C VAL A 16 1.16 -8.59 21.80
N PRO A 17 0.19 -7.79 22.31
CA PRO A 17 -0.91 -7.26 21.51
C PRO A 17 -0.43 -6.21 20.49
N SER A 18 -1.08 -6.17 19.32
CA SER A 18 -0.86 -5.14 18.29
C SER A 18 -1.12 -3.74 18.83
N ASN A 19 -0.48 -2.73 18.24
CA ASN A 19 -0.71 -1.34 18.63
C ASN A 19 -2.15 -0.93 18.24
N PRO A 20 -3.02 -0.60 19.22
CA PRO A 20 -4.43 -0.36 18.95
C PRO A 20 -4.69 0.89 18.10
N LEU A 21 -3.81 1.90 18.19
CA LEU A 21 -3.93 3.11 17.36
C LEU A 21 -3.65 2.79 15.89
N ILE A 22 -2.61 1.99 15.62
CA ILE A 22 -2.26 1.60 14.26
C ILE A 22 -3.33 0.68 13.67
N THR A 23 -3.84 -0.28 14.45
CA THR A 23 -4.96 -1.13 14.02
C THR A 23 -6.22 -0.31 13.71
N THR A 24 -6.59 0.66 14.55
CA THR A 24 -7.73 1.54 14.30
C THR A 24 -7.54 2.39 13.04
N LEU A 25 -6.32 2.86 12.77
CA LEU A 25 -6.00 3.62 11.56
C LEU A 25 -6.09 2.74 10.31
N GLU A 26 -5.56 1.52 10.36
CA GLU A 26 -5.63 0.53 9.29
C GLU A 26 -7.09 0.19 8.92
N GLU A 27 -7.94 -0.04 9.93
CA GLU A 27 -9.37 -0.32 9.75
C GLU A 27 -10.10 0.82 9.03
N LYS A 28 -9.72 2.08 9.34
CA LYS A 28 -10.26 3.25 8.65
C LYS A 28 -9.69 3.44 7.26
N LEU A 29 -8.41 3.16 7.05
CA LEU A 29 -7.71 3.40 5.79
C LEU A 29 -8.10 2.40 4.69
N LYS A 30 -8.23 1.11 5.04
CA LYS A 30 -8.59 0.03 4.11
C LYS A 30 -9.77 0.34 3.19
N PRO A 31 -10.95 0.77 3.69
CA PRO A 31 -12.09 1.04 2.80
C PRO A 31 -11.81 2.17 1.80
N TYR A 32 -11.04 3.19 2.16
CA TYR A 32 -10.65 4.25 1.23
C TYR A 32 -9.72 3.74 0.14
N ILE A 33 -8.76 2.87 0.47
CA ILE A 33 -7.88 2.25 -0.52
C ILE A 33 -8.70 1.44 -1.52
N PHE A 34 -9.61 0.57 -1.05
CA PHE A 34 -10.44 -0.24 -1.94
C PHE A 34 -11.34 0.61 -2.83
N HIS A 35 -12.02 1.61 -2.26
CA HIS A 35 -12.83 2.54 -3.03
C HIS A 35 -12.01 3.28 -4.10
N PHE A 36 -10.76 3.64 -3.79
CA PHE A 36 -9.88 4.31 -4.73
C PHE A 36 -9.45 3.35 -5.86
N LEU A 37 -9.10 2.11 -5.55
CA LEU A 37 -8.78 1.09 -6.57
C LEU A 37 -9.97 0.84 -7.51
N ASP A 38 -11.18 0.76 -6.99
CA ASP A 38 -12.40 0.60 -7.81
C ASP A 38 -12.61 1.82 -8.73
N SER A 39 -12.41 3.02 -8.20
CA SER A 39 -12.52 4.27 -8.96
C SER A 39 -11.47 4.34 -10.10
N ILE A 40 -10.23 3.95 -9.80
CA ILE A 40 -9.13 3.86 -10.78
C ILE A 40 -9.47 2.85 -11.86
N ALA A 41 -10.01 1.67 -11.50
CA ALA A 41 -10.39 0.65 -12.46
C ALA A 41 -11.47 1.15 -13.43
N ILE A 42 -12.46 1.89 -12.94
CA ILE A 42 -13.52 2.49 -13.76
C ILE A 42 -12.92 3.51 -14.75
N ILE A 43 -12.08 4.43 -14.27
CA ILE A 43 -11.45 5.46 -15.11
C ILE A 43 -10.53 4.81 -16.17
N LYS A 44 -9.71 3.84 -15.77
CA LYS A 44 -8.82 3.08 -16.65
C LYS A 44 -9.60 2.42 -17.79
N LEU A 45 -10.69 1.73 -17.47
CA LEU A 45 -11.55 1.09 -18.47
C LEU A 45 -12.21 2.11 -19.39
N TRP A 46 -12.71 3.22 -18.83
CA TRP A 46 -13.32 4.29 -19.63
C TRP A 46 -12.34 4.87 -20.65
N ILE A 47 -11.10 5.18 -20.25
CA ILE A 47 -10.08 5.67 -21.19
C ILE A 47 -9.76 4.61 -22.24
N GLN A 48 -9.58 3.34 -21.85
CA GLN A 48 -9.28 2.25 -22.78
C GLN A 48 -10.36 2.07 -23.85
N LEU A 49 -11.64 2.21 -23.49
CA LEU A 49 -12.76 2.12 -24.43
C LEU A 49 -12.86 3.32 -25.38
N MET A 50 -12.27 4.46 -25.00
CA MET A 50 -12.24 5.69 -25.81
C MET A 50 -11.05 5.77 -26.78
N ILE A 51 -10.06 4.89 -26.64
CA ILE A 51 -8.94 4.79 -27.58
C ILE A 51 -9.45 4.14 -28.89
N PRO A 52 -9.37 4.83 -30.04
CA PRO A 52 -9.84 4.31 -31.31
C PRO A 52 -8.93 3.20 -31.85
N LYS A 53 -9.38 2.52 -32.91
CA LYS A 53 -8.51 1.62 -33.67
C LYS A 53 -7.34 2.42 -34.25
N VAL A 54 -6.19 1.76 -34.36
CA VAL A 54 -5.00 2.35 -34.99
C VAL A 54 -5.30 2.61 -36.46
N GLU A 55 -5.23 3.88 -36.86
CA GLU A 55 -5.35 4.35 -38.23
C GLU A 55 -4.10 5.17 -38.59
N ASP A 56 -3.85 5.34 -39.90
CA ASP A 56 -2.67 6.04 -40.38
C ASP A 56 -2.92 7.58 -40.36
N GLY A 57 -2.33 8.26 -39.37
CA GLY A 57 -2.43 9.71 -39.18
C GLY A 57 -3.49 10.14 -38.15
N ASN A 58 -3.44 11.42 -37.75
CA ASN A 58 -4.31 12.02 -36.72
C ASN A 58 -4.21 11.41 -35.30
N ASN A 59 -3.01 10.97 -34.91
CA ASN A 59 -2.76 10.22 -33.68
C ASN A 59 -2.56 11.11 -32.44
N PHE A 60 -2.56 12.44 -32.58
CA PHE A 60 -2.25 13.34 -31.47
C PHE A 60 -3.24 13.19 -30.31
N GLY A 61 -4.54 13.10 -30.61
CA GLY A 61 -5.55 12.85 -29.57
C GLY A 61 -5.37 11.50 -28.88
N VAL A 62 -4.92 10.49 -29.64
CA VAL A 62 -4.65 9.14 -29.14
C VAL A 62 -3.46 9.14 -28.20
N SER A 63 -2.36 9.83 -28.53
CA SER A 63 -1.19 9.90 -27.64
C SER A 63 -1.52 10.54 -26.29
N ILE A 64 -2.37 11.57 -26.27
CA ILE A 64 -2.84 12.18 -25.02
C ILE A 64 -3.68 11.19 -24.18
N GLN A 65 -4.53 10.39 -24.83
CA GLN A 65 -5.29 9.34 -24.15
C GLN A 65 -4.37 8.24 -23.59
N GLU A 66 -3.33 7.84 -24.34
CA GLU A 66 -2.32 6.87 -23.91
C GLU A 66 -1.49 7.37 -22.73
N ASP A 67 -1.06 8.63 -22.76
CA ASP A 67 -0.34 9.28 -21.66
C ASP A 67 -1.21 9.34 -20.39
N SER A 68 -2.49 9.72 -20.54
CA SER A 68 -3.46 9.73 -19.44
C SER A 68 -3.67 8.33 -18.86
N LEU A 69 -3.75 7.31 -19.72
CA LEU A 69 -3.87 5.91 -19.29
C LEU A 69 -2.61 5.43 -18.54
N ALA A 70 -1.43 5.88 -18.95
CA ALA A 70 -0.18 5.58 -18.26
C ALA A 70 -0.15 6.19 -16.85
N GLU A 71 -0.63 7.43 -16.68
CA GLU A 71 -0.75 8.07 -15.37
C GLU A 71 -1.70 7.30 -14.45
N VAL A 72 -2.86 6.87 -14.97
CA VAL A 72 -3.83 6.06 -14.20
C VAL A 72 -3.23 4.71 -13.75
N ARG A 73 -2.38 4.08 -14.57
CA ARG A 73 -1.65 2.84 -14.19
C ARG A 73 -0.61 3.07 -13.10
N THR A 74 0.09 4.20 -13.14
CA THR A 74 1.00 4.60 -12.06
C THR A 74 0.24 4.78 -10.75
N LEU A 75 -0.90 5.49 -10.81
CA LEU A 75 -1.74 5.72 -9.64
C LEU A 75 -2.27 4.41 -9.03
N GLU A 76 -2.68 3.44 -9.85
CA GLU A 76 -3.06 2.09 -9.39
C GLU A 76 -1.94 1.41 -8.58
N THR A 77 -0.70 1.55 -9.06
CA THR A 77 0.48 0.98 -8.41
C THR A 77 0.74 1.65 -7.06
N ASP A 78 0.68 2.99 -7.01
CA ASP A 78 0.90 3.76 -5.78
C ASP A 78 -0.14 3.43 -4.71
N VAL A 79 -1.42 3.32 -5.09
CA VAL A 79 -2.51 3.00 -4.16
C VAL A 79 -2.36 1.58 -3.61
N THR A 80 -1.98 0.62 -4.46
CA THR A 80 -1.69 -0.75 -4.03
C THR A 80 -0.51 -0.78 -3.06
N GLN A 81 0.50 0.07 -3.28
CA GLN A 81 1.66 0.17 -2.40
C GLN A 81 1.30 0.64 -0.98
N TYR A 82 0.28 1.49 -0.81
CA TYR A 82 -0.20 1.88 0.53
C TYR A 82 -0.78 0.70 1.32
N LEU A 83 -1.46 -0.23 0.65
CA LEU A 83 -1.94 -1.45 1.28
C LEU A 83 -0.78 -2.35 1.72
N ASP A 84 0.20 -2.52 0.84
CA ASP A 84 1.42 -3.28 1.10
C ASP A 84 2.21 -2.76 2.31
N LEU A 85 2.32 -1.44 2.46
CA LEU A 85 3.02 -0.83 3.59
C LEU A 85 2.38 -1.22 4.93
N THR A 86 1.05 -1.35 4.96
CA THR A 86 0.31 -1.74 6.15
C THR A 86 0.62 -3.19 6.54
N TYR A 87 0.66 -4.10 5.57
CA TYR A 87 1.06 -5.49 5.83
C TYR A 87 2.53 -5.63 6.22
N LYS A 88 3.43 -4.85 5.58
CA LYS A 88 4.86 -4.82 5.93
C LYS A 88 5.10 -4.39 7.37
N TYR A 89 4.31 -3.45 7.90
CA TYR A 89 4.35 -3.09 9.32
C TYR A 89 4.02 -4.30 10.22
N LEU A 90 2.93 -5.01 9.94
CA LEU A 90 2.50 -6.15 10.75
C LEU A 90 3.54 -7.27 10.75
N ILE A 91 4.11 -7.59 9.58
CA ILE A 91 5.16 -8.59 9.43
C ILE A 91 6.42 -8.17 10.20
N SER A 92 6.89 -6.94 9.99
CA SER A 92 8.11 -6.42 10.65
C SER A 92 7.96 -6.42 12.17
N ARG A 93 6.77 -6.07 12.67
CA ARG A 93 6.44 -6.15 14.10
C ARG A 93 6.50 -7.59 14.60
N GLY A 94 5.90 -8.54 13.88
CA GLY A 94 5.91 -9.96 14.24
C GLY A 94 7.33 -10.53 14.36
N GLU A 95 8.20 -10.20 13.40
CA GLU A 95 9.61 -10.62 13.43
C GLU A 95 10.39 -10.01 14.61
N LEU A 96 10.08 -8.77 15.00
CA LEU A 96 10.67 -8.17 16.20
C LEU A 96 10.18 -8.88 17.45
N VAL A 97 8.87 -9.08 17.61
CA VAL A 97 8.28 -9.79 18.75
C VAL A 97 8.91 -11.18 18.93
N LYS A 98 9.08 -11.94 17.84
CA LYS A 98 9.74 -13.25 17.85
C LYS A 98 11.16 -13.23 18.43
N LYS A 99 11.89 -12.12 18.33
CA LYS A 99 13.27 -11.99 18.85
C LYS A 99 13.33 -11.59 20.32
N VAL A 100 12.26 -10.99 20.85
CA VAL A 100 12.23 -10.39 22.20
C VAL A 100 11.25 -11.07 23.15
N ALA A 101 10.48 -12.04 22.66
CA ALA A 101 9.57 -12.89 23.43
C ALA A 101 10.18 -14.28 23.65
#